data_AF-A0A934UGZ8-F1
#
_entry.id   AF-A0A934UGZ8-F1
#
_cell.length_a   1.000
_cell.length_b   1.000
_cell.length_c   1.000
_cell.angle_alpha   90.00
_cell.angle_beta   90.00
_cell.angle_gamma   90.00
#
_symmetry.space_group_name_H-M   'P 1'
#
loop_
_entity.id
_entity.type
_entity.pdbx_description
1 polymer ?
#
loop_
_entity_poly.entity_id
_entity_poly.type
_entity_poly.pdbx_seq_one_letter_code
_entity_poly.pdbx_strand_id
1 'polypeptide(L)'
;MANENGWLNQYINSLPERGWFKFLATRVVLPYWIWRDPKPKLMGGPRISPQPSENVQRMMNLIMPLRDSSPIGRAKAALAIAQNVDEIFAGLDNVGTVHFARFLLIDDYICMISVYDGDFSNYIRDFITTIGSVFDAVMSLVEGGDDMIPTERNVEKFIDWVQAHDLFQAPDFPTDLFGLQDGAKGVTPNIAPHELASLPRELILQLHANPNISLGGGYRAYPGVSAAQVRSKFGVGW
;
A
#
# COMPACT_ATOMS: atom_id res chain seq x y z
N MET A 1 10.01 33.51 19.79
CA MET A 1 9.45 33.54 18.43
C MET A 1 10.62 33.72 17.48
N ALA A 2 11.10 32.62 16.89
CA ALA A 2 12.20 32.69 15.92
C ALA A 2 11.69 33.38 14.65
N ASN A 3 12.52 34.21 14.03
CA ASN A 3 12.13 35.03 12.90
C ASN A 3 11.88 34.16 11.65
N GLU A 4 10.65 33.65 11.49
CA GLU A 4 10.24 32.76 10.40
C GLU A 4 10.40 33.40 8.99
N ASN A 5 10.63 34.72 8.93
CA ASN A 5 10.77 35.50 7.70
C ASN A 5 12.19 36.01 7.40
N GLY A 6 13.24 35.36 7.91
CA GLY A 6 14.63 35.71 7.58
C GLY A 6 15.01 35.36 6.13
N TRP A 7 15.77 36.22 5.46
CA TRP A 7 16.28 35.99 4.10
C TRP A 7 17.03 34.65 3.96
N LEU A 8 17.73 34.23 5.02
CA LEU A 8 18.44 32.95 5.08
C LEU A 8 17.47 31.76 5.06
N ASN A 9 16.35 31.84 5.78
CA ASN A 9 15.34 30.78 5.77
C ASN A 9 14.68 30.70 4.40
N GLN A 10 14.36 31.83 3.79
CA GLN A 10 13.85 31.87 2.41
C GLN A 10 14.86 31.27 1.41
N TYR A 11 16.15 31.59 1.58
CA TYR A 11 17.22 31.02 0.77
C TYR A 11 17.29 29.49 0.94
N ILE A 12 17.33 28.99 2.17
CA ILE A 12 17.38 27.55 2.49
C ILE A 12 16.14 26.84 1.94
N ASN A 13 14.95 27.40 2.15
CA ASN A 13 13.69 26.85 1.64
C ASN A 13 13.63 26.85 0.10
N SER A 14 14.36 27.74 -0.56
CA SER A 14 14.49 27.74 -2.03
C SER A 14 15.49 26.73 -2.57
N LEU A 15 16.39 26.17 -1.73
CA LEU A 15 17.45 25.26 -2.19
C LEU A 15 16.90 24.03 -2.93
N PRO A 16 15.85 23.33 -2.44
CA PRO A 16 15.29 22.17 -3.14
C PRO A 16 14.86 22.47 -4.57
N GLU A 17 14.50 23.72 -4.89
CA GLU A 17 14.05 24.09 -6.23
C GLU A 17 15.18 24.46 -7.20
N ARG A 18 16.39 24.71 -6.71
CA ARG A 18 17.53 25.12 -7.53
C ARG A 18 18.15 23.93 -8.26
N GLY A 19 18.36 24.05 -9.57
CA GLY A 19 18.88 22.96 -10.41
C GLY A 19 20.23 22.38 -9.95
N TRP A 20 21.17 23.22 -9.51
CA TRP A 20 22.47 22.74 -9.00
C TRP A 20 22.34 21.94 -7.70
N PHE A 21 21.39 22.33 -6.83
CA PHE A 21 21.16 21.64 -5.56
C PHE A 21 20.43 20.32 -5.82
N LYS A 22 19.44 20.29 -6.72
CA LYS A 22 18.83 19.04 -7.21
C LYS A 22 19.89 18.08 -7.72
N PHE A 23 20.81 18.56 -8.57
CA PHE A 23 21.91 17.76 -9.09
C PHE A 23 22.80 17.21 -7.96
N LEU A 24 23.28 18.07 -7.05
CA LEU A 24 24.11 17.67 -5.93
C LEU A 24 23.40 16.67 -5.01
N ALA A 25 22.14 16.96 -4.68
CA ALA A 25 21.31 16.13 -3.81
C ALA A 25 21.12 14.74 -4.42
N THR A 26 20.71 14.65 -5.69
CA THR A 26 20.42 13.38 -6.37
C THR A 26 21.69 12.59 -6.70
N ARG A 27 22.79 13.25 -7.10
CA ARG A 27 24.00 12.55 -7.60
C ARG A 27 25.06 12.29 -6.54
N VAL A 28 25.06 13.03 -5.43
CA VAL A 28 26.11 12.95 -4.41
C VAL A 28 25.54 12.65 -3.03
N VAL A 29 24.66 13.52 -2.54
CA VAL A 29 24.19 13.46 -1.14
C VAL A 29 23.34 12.23 -0.89
N LEU A 30 22.33 11.99 -1.73
CA LEU A 30 21.43 10.84 -1.57
C LEU A 30 22.18 9.50 -1.72
N PRO A 31 22.99 9.26 -2.77
CA PRO A 31 23.80 8.04 -2.87
C PRO A 31 24.72 7.80 -1.67
N TYR A 32 25.34 8.85 -1.13
CA TYR A 32 26.17 8.74 0.07
C TYR A 32 25.35 8.26 1.28
N TRP A 33 24.16 8.81 1.49
CA TRP A 33 23.32 8.40 2.62
C TRP A 33 22.70 7.01 2.44
N ILE A 34 22.32 6.64 1.21
CA ILE A 34 21.88 5.27 0.90
C ILE A 34 22.99 4.27 1.22
N TRP A 35 24.24 4.59 0.87
CA TRP A 35 25.38 3.74 1.20
C TRP A 35 25.65 3.68 2.72
N ARG A 36 25.53 4.81 3.42
CA ARG A 36 25.85 4.93 4.84
C ARG A 36 24.81 4.29 5.77
N ASP A 37 23.53 4.47 5.48
CA ASP A 37 22.42 3.91 6.26
C ASP A 37 21.28 3.46 5.33
N PRO A 38 21.47 2.32 4.63
CA PRO A 38 20.45 1.79 3.75
C PRO A 38 19.20 1.43 4.56
N LYS A 39 18.04 1.92 4.11
CA LYS A 39 16.77 1.58 4.73
C LYS A 39 16.21 0.30 4.12
N PRO A 40 15.78 -0.67 4.94
CA PRO A 40 15.08 -1.83 4.43
C PRO A 40 13.75 -1.39 3.80
N LYS A 41 13.30 -2.15 2.80
CA LYS A 41 11.95 -2.00 2.26
C LYS A 41 10.97 -2.34 3.38
N LEU A 42 10.14 -1.38 3.78
CA LEU A 42 9.05 -1.64 4.71
C LEU A 42 7.96 -2.43 3.99
N MET A 43 7.45 -3.45 4.66
CA MET A 43 6.38 -4.30 4.12
C MET A 43 5.08 -3.49 3.96
N GLY A 44 4.25 -3.92 3.00
CA GLY A 44 2.89 -3.43 2.87
C GLY A 44 1.99 -4.02 3.96
N GLY A 45 0.69 -3.81 3.78
CA GLY A 45 -0.35 -4.21 4.71
C GLY A 45 -0.62 -3.14 5.77
N PRO A 46 -1.84 -3.14 6.33
CA PRO A 46 -2.17 -2.25 7.44
C PRO A 46 -1.37 -2.63 8.68
N ARG A 47 -0.96 -1.60 9.42
CA ARG A 47 -0.26 -1.74 10.70
C ARG A 47 -1.23 -2.30 11.75
N ILE A 48 -0.71 -3.12 12.67
CA ILE A 48 -1.45 -3.51 13.87
C ILE A 48 -1.59 -2.26 14.75
N SER A 49 -2.82 -1.79 14.93
CA SER A 49 -3.10 -0.71 15.88
C SER A 49 -3.69 -1.26 17.18
N PRO A 50 -3.24 -0.79 18.36
CA PRO A 50 -3.88 -1.08 19.63
C PRO A 50 -5.23 -0.38 19.80
N GLN A 51 -5.56 0.64 18.99
CA GLN A 51 -6.82 1.36 19.08
C GLN A 51 -7.93 0.61 18.31
N PRO A 52 -9.02 0.19 18.96
CA PRO A 52 -10.09 -0.56 18.31
C PRO A 52 -10.71 0.17 17.11
N SER A 53 -10.85 1.50 17.19
CA SER A 53 -11.38 2.35 16.12
C SER A 53 -10.49 2.44 14.88
N GLU A 54 -9.20 2.16 15.01
CA GLU A 54 -8.24 2.17 13.91
C GLU A 54 -8.20 0.84 13.15
N ASN A 55 -8.83 -0.20 13.70
CA ASN A 55 -8.93 -1.53 13.08
C ASN A 55 -10.26 -1.75 12.33
N VAL A 56 -11.14 -0.74 12.28
CA VAL A 56 -12.48 -0.81 11.68
C VAL A 56 -12.50 -0.36 10.21
N GLN A 57 -11.36 0.07 9.65
CA GLN A 57 -11.26 0.31 8.21
C GLN A 57 -9.78 0.38 7.81
N ARG A 58 -9.32 -0.66 7.14
CA ARG A 58 -7.97 -0.84 6.63
C ARG A 58 -7.99 -0.85 5.11
N MET A 59 -6.88 -0.48 4.51
CA MET A 59 -6.71 -0.44 3.05
C MET A 59 -5.68 -1.47 2.61
N MET A 60 -5.86 -1.97 1.40
CA MET A 60 -4.85 -2.73 0.66
C MET A 60 -4.74 -2.11 -0.73
N ASN A 61 -3.51 -1.88 -1.17
CA ASN A 61 -3.14 -1.40 -2.49
C ASN A 61 -2.15 -2.39 -3.11
N LEU A 62 -2.64 -3.56 -3.46
CA LEU A 62 -1.82 -4.63 -4.03
C LEU A 62 -1.42 -4.27 -5.46
N ILE A 63 -0.11 -4.31 -5.75
CA ILE A 63 0.43 -4.09 -7.10
C ILE A 63 1.08 -5.38 -7.60
N MET A 64 0.54 -5.96 -8.67
CA MET A 64 0.96 -7.25 -9.22
C MET A 64 1.57 -7.04 -10.61
N PRO A 65 2.89 -7.26 -10.80
CA PRO A 65 3.53 -7.12 -12.10
C PRO A 65 2.98 -8.13 -13.11
N LEU A 66 2.62 -7.66 -14.30
CA LEU A 66 2.19 -8.52 -15.39
C LEU A 66 3.36 -9.36 -15.90
N ARG A 67 3.10 -10.65 -16.11
CA ARG A 67 4.01 -11.57 -16.81
C ARG A 67 4.20 -11.18 -18.28
N ASP A 68 3.15 -10.68 -18.92
CA ASP A 68 3.16 -10.21 -20.30
C ASP A 68 2.58 -8.79 -20.35
N SER A 69 3.46 -7.80 -20.45
CA SER A 69 3.12 -6.38 -20.52
C SER A 69 2.66 -5.92 -21.91
N SER A 70 2.67 -6.81 -22.91
CA SER A 70 2.20 -6.48 -24.25
C SER A 70 0.70 -6.14 -24.27
N PRO A 71 0.19 -5.45 -25.30
CA PRO A 71 -1.24 -5.21 -25.44
C PRO A 71 -2.09 -6.50 -25.41
N ILE A 72 -1.53 -7.64 -25.86
CA ILE A 72 -2.21 -8.93 -25.81
C ILE A 72 -2.27 -9.46 -24.37
N GLY A 73 -1.16 -9.40 -23.63
CA GLY A 73 -1.14 -9.79 -22.22
C GLY A 73 -2.09 -8.95 -21.37
N ARG A 74 -2.10 -7.63 -21.60
CA ARG A 74 -3.05 -6.69 -21.00
C ARG A 74 -4.52 -7.04 -21.31
N ALA A 75 -4.81 -7.40 -22.56
CA ALA A 75 -6.16 -7.84 -22.95
C ALA A 75 -6.55 -9.16 -22.25
N LYS A 76 -5.61 -10.10 -22.09
CA LYS A 76 -5.84 -11.34 -21.34
C LYS A 76 -6.13 -11.06 -19.86
N ALA A 77 -5.41 -10.12 -19.23
CA ALA A 77 -5.67 -9.69 -17.87
C ALA A 77 -7.06 -9.08 -17.70
N ALA A 78 -7.45 -8.17 -18.59
CA ALA A 78 -8.79 -7.60 -18.59
C ALA A 78 -9.87 -8.70 -18.77
N LEU A 79 -9.64 -9.66 -19.67
CA LEU A 79 -10.55 -10.76 -19.92
C LEU A 79 -10.68 -11.70 -18.71
N ALA A 80 -9.57 -12.03 -18.04
CA ALA A 80 -9.58 -12.88 -16.85
C ALA A 80 -10.43 -12.26 -15.72
N ILE A 81 -10.34 -10.95 -15.50
CA ILE A 81 -11.21 -10.28 -14.53
C ILE A 81 -12.66 -10.25 -15.00
N ALA A 82 -12.91 -9.95 -16.28
CA ALA A 82 -14.28 -9.86 -16.82
C ALA A 82 -15.01 -11.21 -16.82
N GLN A 83 -14.31 -12.31 -17.10
CA GLN A 83 -14.88 -13.66 -17.10
C GLN A 83 -15.25 -14.16 -15.71
N ASN A 84 -14.60 -13.64 -14.67
CA ASN A 84 -14.82 -14.02 -13.27
C ASN A 84 -15.64 -12.97 -12.49
N VAL A 85 -16.30 -12.04 -13.18
CA VAL A 85 -16.97 -10.90 -12.53
C VAL A 85 -18.06 -11.33 -11.54
N ASP A 86 -18.85 -12.35 -11.88
CA ASP A 86 -19.92 -12.85 -11.02
C ASP A 86 -19.36 -13.53 -9.75
N GLU A 87 -18.26 -14.26 -9.89
CA GLU A 87 -17.57 -14.90 -8.77
C GLU A 87 -16.88 -13.86 -7.88
N ILE A 88 -16.32 -12.79 -8.46
CA ILE A 88 -15.79 -11.64 -7.71
C ILE A 88 -16.91 -10.97 -6.91
N PHE A 89 -18.05 -10.67 -7.51
CA PHE A 89 -19.18 -10.07 -6.79
C PHE A 89 -19.69 -10.98 -5.67
N ALA A 90 -19.91 -12.26 -5.95
CA ALA A 90 -20.30 -13.23 -4.94
C ALA A 90 -19.28 -13.34 -3.81
N GLY A 91 -17.98 -13.30 -4.14
CA GLY A 91 -16.88 -13.27 -3.18
C GLY A 91 -16.95 -12.09 -2.23
N LEU A 92 -17.04 -10.89 -2.80
CA LEU A 92 -17.07 -9.65 -2.04
C LEU A 92 -18.30 -9.54 -1.14
N ASP A 93 -19.46 -9.99 -1.61
CA ASP A 93 -20.70 -9.99 -0.82
C ASP A 93 -20.64 -11.00 0.34
N ASN A 94 -19.98 -12.14 0.16
CA ASN A 94 -19.95 -13.22 1.14
C ASN A 94 -18.87 -13.05 2.24
N VAL A 95 -17.75 -12.37 1.95
CA VAL A 95 -16.68 -12.15 2.94
C VAL A 95 -17.14 -11.22 4.06
N GLY A 96 -18.07 -10.29 3.80
CA GLY A 96 -18.76 -9.48 4.82
C GLY A 96 -17.90 -8.45 5.56
N THR A 97 -16.57 -8.52 5.46
CA THR A 97 -15.61 -7.56 6.01
C THR A 97 -15.11 -6.57 4.97
N VAL A 98 -15.51 -6.71 3.71
CA VAL A 98 -15.05 -5.87 2.60
C VAL A 98 -16.06 -4.77 2.34
N HIS A 99 -15.60 -3.52 2.42
CA HIS A 99 -16.42 -2.36 2.06
C HIS A 99 -16.38 -2.09 0.56
N PHE A 100 -15.23 -2.34 -0.04
CA PHE A 100 -14.96 -2.06 -1.44
C PHE A 100 -13.73 -2.82 -1.92
N ALA A 101 -13.78 -3.34 -3.14
CA ALA A 101 -12.61 -3.79 -3.87
C ALA A 101 -12.75 -3.50 -5.35
N ARG A 102 -11.64 -3.21 -6.02
CA ARG A 102 -11.58 -3.09 -7.48
C ARG A 102 -10.26 -3.60 -8.01
N PHE A 103 -10.31 -4.10 -9.24
CA PHE A 103 -9.13 -4.38 -10.04
C PHE A 103 -8.87 -3.22 -11.01
N LEU A 104 -7.62 -2.88 -11.21
CA LEU A 104 -7.18 -1.89 -12.19
C LEU A 104 -6.04 -2.49 -13.02
N LEU A 105 -5.94 -2.05 -14.27
CA LEU A 105 -4.78 -2.27 -15.10
C LEU A 105 -4.07 -0.93 -15.26
N ILE A 106 -2.90 -0.77 -14.64
CA ILE A 106 -2.12 0.47 -14.65
C ILE A 106 -0.73 0.14 -15.17
N ASP A 107 -0.38 0.70 -16.33
CA ASP A 107 0.86 0.40 -17.03
C ASP A 107 1.08 -1.11 -17.18
N ASP A 108 2.13 -1.64 -16.56
CA ASP A 108 2.53 -3.05 -16.60
C ASP A 108 2.05 -3.84 -15.37
N TYR A 109 1.04 -3.35 -14.67
CA TYR A 109 0.56 -3.91 -13.41
C TYR A 109 -0.94 -4.17 -13.40
N ILE A 110 -1.33 -5.30 -12.80
CA ILE A 110 -2.68 -5.50 -12.27
C ILE A 110 -2.67 -5.04 -10.82
N CYS A 111 -3.52 -4.09 -10.49
CA CYS A 111 -3.67 -3.61 -9.13
C CYS A 111 -4.99 -4.09 -8.53
N MET A 112 -4.98 -4.53 -7.27
CA MET A 112 -6.19 -4.73 -6.49
C MET A 112 -6.21 -3.72 -5.35
N ILE A 113 -7.20 -2.84 -5.37
CA ILE A 113 -7.37 -1.81 -4.35
C ILE A 113 -8.62 -2.14 -3.56
N SER A 114 -8.47 -2.33 -2.25
CA SER A 114 -9.58 -2.69 -1.39
C SER A 114 -9.55 -1.98 -0.04
N VAL A 115 -10.73 -1.97 0.58
CA VAL A 115 -10.98 -1.43 1.90
C VAL A 115 -11.77 -2.48 2.68
N TYR A 116 -11.31 -2.82 3.88
CA TYR A 116 -11.85 -3.92 4.65
C TYR A 116 -11.62 -3.75 6.16
N ASP A 117 -12.27 -4.60 6.94
CA ASP A 117 -12.20 -4.58 8.40
C ASP A 117 -11.39 -5.76 8.95
N GLY A 118 -10.74 -5.55 10.08
CA GLY A 118 -10.07 -6.63 10.80
C GLY A 118 -8.67 -6.95 10.30
N ASP A 119 -8.22 -8.17 10.58
CA ASP A 119 -6.83 -8.57 10.38
C ASP A 119 -6.48 -8.78 8.90
N PHE A 120 -5.26 -8.40 8.48
CA PHE A 120 -4.82 -8.55 7.08
C PHE A 120 -4.74 -10.02 6.66
N SER A 121 -4.13 -10.88 7.47
CA SER A 121 -4.00 -12.29 7.13
C SER A 121 -5.37 -12.97 7.09
N ASN A 122 -6.26 -12.67 8.03
CA ASN A 122 -7.62 -13.20 8.01
C ASN A 122 -8.41 -12.71 6.79
N TYR A 123 -8.32 -11.43 6.46
CA TYR A 123 -8.91 -10.87 5.23
C TYR A 123 -8.47 -11.64 3.98
N ILE A 124 -7.16 -11.88 3.81
CA ILE A 124 -6.65 -12.64 2.67
C ILE A 124 -7.14 -14.09 2.68
N ARG A 125 -7.21 -14.75 3.84
CA ARG A 125 -7.74 -16.13 3.98
C ARG A 125 -9.20 -16.22 3.56
N ASP A 126 -10.03 -15.28 3.96
CA ASP A 126 -11.45 -15.25 3.63
C ASP A 126 -11.66 -15.06 2.12
N PHE A 127 -10.82 -14.24 1.49
CA PHE A 127 -10.78 -14.07 0.03
C PHE A 127 -10.41 -15.35 -0.71
N ILE A 128 -9.33 -16.03 -0.31
CA ILE A 128 -8.91 -17.28 -0.94
C ILE A 128 -10.01 -18.35 -0.81
N THR A 129 -10.66 -18.42 0.35
CA THR A 129 -11.72 -19.41 0.59
C THR A 129 -12.93 -19.20 -0.32
N THR A 130 -13.22 -17.95 -0.68
CA THR A 130 -14.44 -17.60 -1.41
C THR A 130 -14.21 -17.44 -2.92
N ILE A 131 -13.03 -16.97 -3.33
CA ILE A 131 -12.69 -16.68 -4.74
C ILE A 131 -11.27 -17.14 -5.13
N GLY A 132 -10.78 -18.23 -4.54
CA GLY A 132 -9.43 -18.77 -4.81
C GLY A 132 -9.16 -19.05 -6.29
N SER A 133 -10.14 -19.61 -7.00
CA SER A 133 -10.15 -19.82 -8.46
C SER A 133 -9.84 -18.54 -9.27
N VAL A 134 -10.41 -17.41 -8.86
CA VAL A 134 -10.21 -16.11 -9.50
C VAL A 134 -8.79 -15.64 -9.27
N PHE A 135 -8.27 -15.79 -8.05
CA PHE A 135 -6.88 -15.48 -7.76
C PHE A 135 -5.92 -16.40 -8.52
N ASP A 136 -6.22 -17.69 -8.67
CA ASP A 136 -5.42 -18.59 -9.51
C ASP A 136 -5.35 -18.08 -10.96
N ALA A 137 -6.50 -17.64 -11.51
CA ALA A 137 -6.55 -17.07 -12.86
C ALA A 137 -5.73 -15.77 -12.97
N VAL A 138 -5.83 -14.88 -11.99
CA VAL A 138 -5.04 -13.63 -11.95
C VAL A 138 -3.55 -13.94 -11.78
N MET A 139 -3.18 -14.80 -10.84
CA MET A 139 -1.78 -15.16 -10.54
C MET A 139 -1.10 -15.86 -11.71
N SER A 140 -1.84 -16.56 -12.58
CA SER A 140 -1.30 -17.14 -13.81
C SER A 140 -0.78 -16.08 -14.81
N LEU A 141 -1.25 -14.84 -14.67
CA LEU A 141 -0.88 -13.69 -15.47
C LEU A 141 0.15 -12.78 -14.78
N VAL A 142 0.51 -13.09 -13.54
CA VAL A 142 1.43 -12.30 -12.72
C VAL A 142 2.83 -12.91 -12.76
N GLU A 143 3.84 -12.05 -12.81
CA GLU A 143 5.24 -12.46 -12.72
C GLU A 143 5.52 -13.11 -11.35
N GLY A 144 6.06 -14.33 -11.35
CA GLY A 144 6.30 -15.11 -10.12
C GLY A 144 5.04 -15.66 -9.45
N GLY A 145 3.87 -15.56 -10.09
CA GLY A 145 2.61 -16.01 -9.49
C GLY A 145 2.41 -17.53 -9.43
N ASP A 146 3.16 -18.31 -10.22
CA ASP A 146 2.97 -19.77 -10.32
C ASP A 146 3.19 -20.50 -8.99
N ASP A 147 4.09 -19.99 -8.14
CA ASP A 147 4.41 -20.58 -6.83
C ASP A 147 3.26 -20.49 -5.83
N MET A 148 2.27 -19.63 -6.11
CA MET A 148 1.09 -19.42 -5.29
C MET A 148 -0.07 -20.31 -5.71
N ILE A 149 -0.08 -20.83 -6.93
CA ILE A 149 -1.19 -21.59 -7.49
C ILE A 149 -1.06 -23.08 -7.06
N PRO A 150 -2.12 -23.73 -6.54
CA PRO A 150 -3.42 -23.16 -6.19
C PRO A 150 -3.35 -22.34 -4.91
N THR A 151 -3.95 -21.15 -4.88
CA THR A 151 -3.87 -20.25 -3.72
C THR A 151 -4.49 -20.86 -2.47
N GLU A 152 -5.53 -21.67 -2.63
CA GLU A 152 -6.19 -22.41 -1.54
C GLU A 152 -5.27 -23.39 -0.81
N ARG A 153 -4.23 -23.90 -1.47
CA ARG A 153 -3.25 -24.82 -0.87
C ARG A 153 -1.99 -24.13 -0.39
N ASN A 154 -1.74 -22.91 -0.84
CA ASN A 154 -0.54 -22.14 -0.55
C ASN A 154 -0.86 -20.83 0.19
N VAL A 155 -1.89 -20.84 1.04
CA VAL A 155 -2.45 -19.66 1.73
C VAL A 155 -1.38 -18.80 2.38
N GLU A 156 -0.50 -19.37 3.21
CA GLU A 156 0.52 -18.57 3.92
C GLU A 156 1.54 -17.94 2.96
N LYS A 157 1.96 -18.68 1.92
CA LYS A 157 2.83 -18.12 0.88
C LYS A 157 2.15 -16.99 0.13
N PHE A 158 0.85 -17.13 -0.15
CA PHE A 158 0.09 -16.08 -0.81
C PHE A 158 -0.06 -14.84 0.08
N ILE A 159 -0.30 -15.01 1.39
CA ILE A 159 -0.32 -13.90 2.35
C ILE A 159 1.02 -13.16 2.34
N ASP A 160 2.13 -13.87 2.46
CA ASP A 160 3.48 -13.29 2.43
C ASP A 160 3.74 -12.56 1.10
N TRP A 161 3.31 -13.17 -0.01
CA TRP A 161 3.44 -12.59 -1.34
C TRP A 161 2.63 -11.31 -1.47
N VAL A 162 1.36 -11.30 -1.07
CA VAL A 162 0.51 -10.10 -1.07
C VAL A 162 1.12 -9.03 -0.17
N GLN A 163 1.62 -9.38 1.01
CA GLN A 163 2.23 -8.42 1.93
C GLN A 163 3.49 -7.76 1.34
N ALA A 164 4.27 -8.50 0.55
CA ALA A 164 5.46 -7.99 -0.13
C ALA A 164 5.15 -7.08 -1.35
N HIS A 165 3.96 -7.26 -1.94
CA HIS A 165 3.48 -6.57 -3.14
C HIS A 165 2.40 -5.50 -2.85
N ASP A 166 1.86 -5.47 -1.63
CA ASP A 166 1.07 -4.36 -1.14
C ASP A 166 1.95 -3.13 -0.88
N LEU A 167 1.38 -1.95 -1.11
CA LEU A 167 2.11 -0.71 -0.85
C LEU A 167 2.33 -0.52 0.64
N PHE A 168 3.54 -0.11 0.99
CA PHE A 168 3.81 0.44 2.32
C PHE A 168 2.86 1.61 2.58
N GLN A 169 2.22 1.61 3.74
CA GLN A 169 1.31 2.68 4.15
C GLN A 169 2.07 3.70 4.99
N ALA A 170 2.17 4.93 4.49
CA ALA A 170 2.79 6.01 5.22
C ALA A 170 2.14 6.16 6.61
N PRO A 171 2.93 6.39 7.66
CA PRO A 171 2.36 6.60 8.97
C PRO A 171 1.57 7.90 9.05
N ASP A 172 0.50 7.91 9.84
CA ASP A 172 -0.34 9.09 10.05
C ASP A 172 0.45 10.20 10.77
N PHE A 173 1.29 9.80 11.72
CA PHE A 173 2.29 10.66 12.32
C PHE A 173 3.66 10.38 11.69
N PRO A 174 4.31 11.36 11.04
CA PRO A 174 5.61 11.18 10.43
C PRO A 174 6.68 10.61 11.37
N THR A 175 6.60 10.90 12.68
CA THR A 175 7.52 10.39 13.69
C THR A 175 7.45 8.88 13.89
N ASP A 176 6.31 8.24 13.58
CA ASP A 176 6.17 6.79 13.72
C ASP A 176 7.06 6.04 12.72
N LEU A 177 7.55 6.72 11.68
CA LEU A 177 8.51 6.17 10.73
C LEU A 177 9.75 5.62 11.44
N PHE A 178 10.22 6.29 12.49
CA PHE A 178 11.38 5.83 13.25
C PHE A 178 11.15 4.44 13.86
N GLY A 179 10.02 4.25 14.55
CA GLY A 179 9.67 2.96 15.14
C GLY A 179 9.48 1.86 14.09
N LEU A 180 8.96 2.20 12.91
CA LEU A 180 8.84 1.26 11.79
C LEU A 180 10.22 0.84 11.25
N GLN A 181 11.15 1.78 11.13
CA GLN A 181 12.51 1.49 10.70
C GLN A 181 13.28 0.65 11.73
N ASP A 182 13.11 0.94 13.03
CA ASP A 182 13.69 0.14 14.11
C ASP A 182 13.18 -1.30 14.04
N GLY A 183 11.85 -1.47 13.94
CA GLY A 183 11.21 -2.77 13.84
C GLY A 183 11.70 -3.58 12.64
N ALA A 184 11.84 -2.93 11.48
CA ALA A 184 12.38 -3.57 10.28
C ALA A 184 13.87 -3.95 10.40
N LYS A 185 14.62 -3.30 11.28
CA LYS A 185 16.00 -3.65 11.64
C LYS A 185 16.07 -4.68 12.78
N GLY A 186 14.94 -5.16 13.30
CA GLY A 186 14.88 -6.08 14.44
C GLY A 186 15.20 -5.43 15.79
N VAL A 187 15.19 -4.10 15.85
CA VAL A 187 15.38 -3.32 17.08
C VAL A 187 14.01 -3.01 17.67
N THR A 188 13.89 -3.03 18.99
CA THR A 188 12.64 -2.64 19.63
C THR A 188 12.32 -1.17 19.30
N PRO A 189 11.12 -0.87 18.80
CA PRO A 189 10.74 0.47 18.36
C PRO A 189 10.95 1.55 19.44
N ASN A 190 11.56 2.66 19.05
CA ASN A 190 11.72 3.86 19.89
C ASN A 190 12.50 3.66 21.20
N ILE A 191 13.30 2.59 21.34
CA ILE A 191 14.19 2.43 22.51
C ILE A 191 15.26 3.51 22.53
N ALA A 192 15.94 3.72 21.40
CA ALA A 192 16.89 4.80 21.25
C ALA A 192 16.13 6.07 20.85
N PRO A 193 16.40 7.22 21.48
CA PRO A 193 15.78 8.47 21.06
C PRO A 193 16.26 8.85 19.66
N HIS A 194 15.30 9.14 18.79
CA HIS A 194 15.56 9.61 17.43
C HIS A 194 15.57 11.14 17.37
N GLU A 195 16.52 11.71 16.62
CA GLU A 195 16.56 13.16 16.41
C GLU A 195 15.47 13.60 15.43
N LEU A 196 14.52 14.42 15.87
CA LEU A 196 13.44 14.93 15.00
C LEU A 196 13.96 15.67 13.76
N ALA A 197 15.11 16.33 13.87
CA ALA A 197 15.75 17.03 12.74
C ALA A 197 16.18 16.08 11.61
N SER A 198 16.35 14.79 11.89
CA SER A 198 16.70 13.77 10.90
C SER A 198 15.50 13.26 10.09
N LEU A 199 14.27 13.49 10.56
CA LEU A 199 13.05 12.95 9.96
C LEU A 199 12.94 13.18 8.44
N PRO A 200 13.25 14.38 7.88
CA PRO A 200 13.21 14.57 6.43
C PRO A 200 14.17 13.65 5.67
N ARG A 201 15.37 13.42 6.22
CA ARG A 201 16.35 12.50 5.64
C ARG A 201 15.84 11.07 5.72
N GLU A 202 15.33 10.66 6.88
CA GLU A 202 14.81 9.30 7.07
C GLU A 202 13.64 9.00 6.13
N LEU A 203 12.75 9.98 5.91
CA LEU A 203 11.65 9.86 4.96
C LEU A 203 12.16 9.75 3.52
N ILE A 204 13.13 10.58 3.11
CA ILE A 204 13.71 10.51 1.76
C ILE A 204 14.36 9.14 1.52
N LEU A 205 15.11 8.62 2.49
CA LEU A 205 15.73 7.30 2.38
C LEU A 205 14.67 6.19 2.36
N GLN A 206 13.60 6.33 3.14
CA GLN A 206 12.50 5.38 3.08
C GLN A 206 11.78 5.40 1.74
N LEU A 207 11.51 6.57 1.16
CA LEU A 207 10.88 6.69 -0.16
C LEU A 207 11.80 6.22 -1.28
N HIS A 208 13.12 6.20 -1.07
CA HIS A 208 14.03 5.52 -1.98
C HIS A 208 13.86 3.99 -1.93
N ALA A 209 13.69 3.41 -0.73
CA ALA A 209 13.47 1.97 -0.54
C ALA A 209 12.03 1.52 -0.91
N ASN A 210 11.05 2.40 -0.69
CA ASN A 210 9.64 2.23 -1.01
C ASN A 210 9.17 3.36 -1.94
N PRO A 211 9.51 3.30 -3.25
CA PRO A 211 9.17 4.36 -4.20
C PRO A 211 7.66 4.47 -4.44
N ASN A 212 6.95 3.34 -4.34
CA ASN A 212 5.50 3.29 -4.35
C ASN A 212 5.02 3.17 -2.90
N ILE A 213 4.19 4.13 -2.48
CA ILE A 213 3.70 4.23 -1.10
C ILE A 213 2.21 4.62 -1.13
N SER A 214 1.44 4.08 -0.19
CA SER A 214 0.09 4.55 0.09
C SER A 214 0.17 5.74 1.04
N LEU A 215 -0.36 6.88 0.62
CA LEU A 215 -0.37 8.09 1.43
C LEU A 215 -1.70 8.21 2.19
N GLY A 216 -1.59 8.36 3.52
CA GLY A 216 -2.71 8.38 4.46
C GLY A 216 -3.07 6.98 4.94
N GLY A 217 -3.09 6.75 6.26
CA GLY A 217 -3.44 5.46 6.89
C GLY A 217 -4.93 5.12 6.83
N GLY A 218 -5.60 5.56 5.77
CA GLY A 218 -7.05 5.60 5.64
C GLY A 218 -7.58 6.94 6.15
N TYR A 219 -7.86 7.86 5.24
CA TYR A 219 -8.82 8.92 5.54
C TYR A 219 -10.18 8.24 5.75
N ARG A 220 -10.47 7.89 7.00
CA ARG A 220 -11.67 7.15 7.40
C ARG A 220 -12.82 8.13 7.50
N ALA A 221 -13.81 7.98 6.62
CA ALA A 221 -15.08 8.66 6.76
C ALA A 221 -16.05 7.70 7.45
N TYR A 222 -16.37 7.96 8.72
CA TYR A 222 -17.47 7.27 9.38
C TYR A 222 -18.78 7.70 8.71
N PRO A 223 -19.67 6.77 8.34
CA PRO A 223 -20.93 7.13 7.71
C PRO A 223 -21.81 7.91 8.70
N GLY A 224 -22.24 9.10 8.27
CA GLY A 224 -23.55 9.63 8.66
C GLY A 224 -24.66 9.11 7.75
N VAL A 225 -24.34 8.80 6.47
CA VAL A 225 -25.27 8.21 5.49
C VAL A 225 -24.50 7.46 4.37
N SER A 226 -24.94 6.25 4.00
CA SER A 226 -24.33 5.37 2.98
C SER A 226 -24.92 5.53 1.57
N ALA A 227 -24.23 5.01 0.54
CA ALA A 227 -24.73 4.98 -0.84
C ALA A 227 -26.06 4.22 -0.99
N ALA A 228 -26.28 3.16 -0.21
CA ALA A 228 -27.55 2.43 -0.18
C ALA A 228 -28.68 3.23 0.50
N GLN A 229 -28.38 4.03 1.53
CA GLN A 229 -29.34 4.94 2.15
C GLN A 229 -29.75 6.09 1.22
N VAL A 230 -28.87 6.50 0.29
CA VAL A 230 -29.20 7.42 -0.82
C VAL A 230 -30.14 6.74 -1.82
N ARG A 231 -29.82 5.53 -2.29
CA ARG A 231 -30.64 4.82 -3.28
C ARG A 231 -32.04 4.44 -2.78
N SER A 232 -32.13 3.93 -1.56
CA SER A 232 -33.39 3.64 -0.87
C SER A 232 -34.28 4.88 -0.72
N LYS A 233 -33.71 6.07 -0.48
CA LYS A 233 -34.47 7.33 -0.40
C LYS A 233 -34.94 7.87 -1.76
N PHE A 234 -34.26 7.54 -2.85
CA PHE A 234 -34.64 7.93 -4.21
C PHE A 234 -35.56 6.92 -4.90
N GLY A 235 -35.91 5.80 -4.24
CA GLY A 235 -36.82 4.78 -4.79
C GLY A 235 -36.26 4.04 -6.02
N VAL A 236 -35.03 4.33 -6.40
CA VAL A 236 -34.24 3.53 -7.33
C VAL A 236 -33.79 2.32 -6.53
N GLY A 237 -34.24 1.13 -6.93
CA GLY A 237 -33.58 -0.10 -6.52
C GLY A 237 -32.11 -0.11 -6.93
N TRP A 238 -31.44 -1.25 -6.78
CA TRP A 238 -30.04 -1.42 -7.17
C TRP A 238 -29.78 -1.24 -8.68
#